data_AF-A0AAI8KE70-F1
#
_entry.id   AF-A0AAI8KE70-F1
#
_cell.length_a   1.000
_cell.length_b   1.000
_cell.length_c   1.000
_cell.angle_alpha   90.00
_cell.angle_beta   90.00
_cell.angle_gamma   90.00
#
_symmetry.space_group_name_H-M   'P 1'
#
loop_
_entity.id
_entity.type
_entity.pdbx_description
1 polymer ?
#
loop_
_entity_poly.entity_id
_entity_poly.type
_entity_poly.pdbx_seq_one_letter_code
_entity_poly.pdbx_strand_id
1 'polypeptide(L)'
;MVLIYELIRLYVAIKESEILDALKFFGRELQREDIRRKLFLLQQFSLVQKITYSDSMFYACGNETFHNLRVVLKSGASFDPLRRHVECVEYYKNNNSERNRNRAIERAKLGEPK
;
A
#
# COMPACT_ATOMS: atom_id res chain seq x y z
N MET A 1 12.11 -4.49 -2.71
CA MET A 1 11.49 -4.65 -1.38
C MET A 1 11.05 -3.29 -0.85
N VAL A 2 11.98 -2.34 -0.69
CA VAL A 2 11.66 -1.00 -0.16
C VAL A 2 10.55 -0.29 -0.94
N LEU A 3 10.62 -0.26 -2.28
CA LEU A 3 9.57 0.37 -3.10
C LEU A 3 8.18 -0.27 -2.89
N ILE A 4 8.10 -1.60 -2.77
CA ILE A 4 6.83 -2.31 -2.53
C ILE A 4 6.25 -1.90 -1.17
N TYR A 5 7.09 -1.88 -0.14
CA TYR A 5 6.70 -1.43 1.20
C TYR A 5 6.22 0.03 1.19
N GLU A 6 6.95 0.92 0.51
CA GLU A 6 6.59 2.33 0.37
C GLU A 6 5.22 2.50 -0.30
N LEU A 7 4.94 1.74 -1.37
CA LEU A 7 3.63 1.75 -2.02
C LEU A 7 2.52 1.28 -1.07
N ILE A 8 2.72 0.17 -0.36
CA ILE A 8 1.74 -0.35 0.60
C ILE A 8 1.45 0.70 1.69
N ARG A 9 2.47 1.43 2.14
CA ARG A 9 2.33 2.50 3.13
C ARG A 9 1.49 3.66 2.61
N LEU A 10 1.74 4.09 1.37
CA LEU A 10 1.04 5.22 0.76
C LEU A 10 -0.44 4.91 0.51
N TYR A 11 -0.74 3.72 -0.01
CA TYR A 11 -2.10 3.35 -0.42
C TYR A 11 -2.96 2.76 0.71
N VAL A 12 -2.46 2.63 1.94
CA VAL A 12 -3.16 2.13 3.15
C VAL A 12 -3.56 0.65 3.09
N ALA A 13 -4.33 0.26 2.07
CA ALA A 13 -4.83 -1.09 1.83
C ALA A 13 -4.85 -1.39 0.31
N ILE A 14 -3.69 -1.82 -0.22
CA ILE A 14 -3.47 -2.01 -1.65
C ILE A 14 -3.67 -3.46 -2.10
N LYS A 15 -4.19 -3.68 -3.30
CA LYS A 15 -4.33 -5.00 -3.95
C LYS A 15 -3.03 -5.41 -4.66
N GLU A 16 -2.84 -6.71 -4.85
CA GLU A 16 -1.68 -7.23 -5.61
C GLU A 16 -1.60 -6.68 -7.04
N SER A 17 -2.74 -6.53 -7.71
CA SER A 17 -2.82 -5.94 -9.06
C SER A 17 -2.37 -4.49 -9.08
N GLU A 18 -2.72 -3.72 -8.05
CA GLU A 18 -2.35 -2.29 -7.96
C GLU A 18 -0.86 -2.13 -7.68
N ILE A 19 -0.25 -3.04 -6.90
CA ILE A 19 1.21 -3.09 -6.73
C ILE A 19 1.89 -3.34 -8.08
N LEU A 20 1.40 -4.31 -8.86
CA LEU A 20 1.91 -4.61 -10.21
C LEU A 20 1.85 -3.39 -11.11
N ASP A 21 0.69 -2.73 -11.18
CA ASP A 21 0.47 -1.59 -12.06
C ASP A 21 1.31 -0.37 -11.64
N ALA A 22 1.43 -0.13 -10.32
CA ALA A 22 2.29 0.93 -9.79
C ALA A 22 3.77 0.66 -10.12
N LEU A 23 4.26 -0.58 -9.94
CA LEU A 23 5.65 -0.91 -10.26
C LEU A 23 5.97 -0.73 -11.74
N LYS A 24 5.04 -1.11 -12.64
CA LYS A 24 5.15 -0.83 -14.07
C LYS A 24 5.26 0.65 -14.35
N PHE A 25 4.43 1.48 -13.70
CA PHE A 25 4.50 2.94 -13.81
C PHE A 25 5.89 3.50 -13.39
N PHE A 26 6.54 2.90 -12.40
CA PHE A 26 7.92 3.24 -12.00
C PHE A 26 9.01 2.61 -12.89
N GLY A 27 8.65 2.01 -14.03
CA GLY A 27 9.59 1.36 -14.95
C GLY A 27 10.18 0.05 -14.41
N ARG A 28 9.49 -0.60 -13.47
CA ARG A 28 9.89 -1.90 -12.91
C ARG A 28 8.87 -2.96 -13.32
N GLU A 29 9.25 -3.78 -14.28
CA GLU A 29 8.47 -4.97 -14.64
C GLU A 29 8.88 -6.13 -13.72
N LEU A 30 7.91 -6.63 -12.96
CA LEU A 30 8.06 -7.81 -12.11
C LEU A 30 6.94 -8.78 -12.39
N GLN A 31 7.26 -10.08 -12.37
CA GLN A 31 6.26 -11.12 -12.49
C GLN A 31 5.44 -11.22 -11.20
N ARG A 32 4.22 -11.74 -11.33
CA ARG A 32 3.29 -11.89 -10.21
C ARG A 32 3.87 -12.78 -9.11
N GLU A 33 4.48 -13.91 -9.46
CA GLU A 33 5.20 -14.77 -8.52
C GLU A 33 6.27 -14.02 -7.72
N ASP A 34 7.04 -13.14 -8.36
CA ASP A 34 8.11 -12.41 -7.68
C ASP A 34 7.55 -11.43 -6.65
N ILE A 35 6.45 -10.76 -6.96
CA ILE A 35 5.76 -9.89 -6.01
C ILE A 35 5.21 -10.69 -4.84
N ARG A 36 4.59 -11.85 -5.11
CA ARG A 36 4.07 -12.74 -4.06
C ARG A 36 5.17 -13.22 -3.12
N ARG A 37 6.32 -13.67 -3.65
CA ARG A 37 7.49 -14.03 -2.82
C ARG A 37 7.96 -12.86 -1.97
N LYS A 38 7.98 -11.66 -2.55
CA LYS A 38 8.40 -10.43 -1.85
C LYS A 38 7.42 -10.05 -0.73
N LEU A 39 6.12 -10.10 -1.00
CA LEU A 39 5.06 -9.84 0.00
C LEU A 39 5.09 -10.88 1.12
N PHE A 40 5.29 -12.15 0.77
CA PHE A 40 5.46 -13.22 1.75
C PHE A 40 6.61 -12.92 2.73
N LEU A 41 7.77 -12.53 2.22
CA LEU A 41 8.90 -12.16 3.08
C LEU A 41 8.58 -10.94 3.95
N LEU A 42 7.96 -9.89 3.40
CA LEU A 42 7.56 -8.72 4.18
C LEU A 42 6.56 -9.07 5.29
N GLN A 43 5.72 -10.08 5.09
CA GLN A 43 4.83 -10.62 6.12
C GLN A 43 5.57 -11.40 7.19
N GLN A 44 6.56 -12.22 6.82
CA GLN A 44 7.38 -12.95 7.80
C GLN A 44 8.13 -12.00 8.74
N PHE A 45 8.52 -10.82 8.25
CA PHE A 45 9.14 -9.77 9.06
C PHE A 45 8.14 -8.83 9.74
N SER A 46 6.83 -9.13 9.72
CA SER A 46 5.78 -8.29 10.31
C SER A 46 5.73 -6.85 9.79
N LEU A 47 6.36 -6.58 8.64
CA LEU A 47 6.37 -5.27 7.99
C LEU A 47 5.06 -4.99 7.26
N VAL A 48 4.45 -6.05 6.71
CA VAL A 48 3.20 -6.00 5.96
C VAL A 48 2.25 -7.04 6.51
N GLN A 49 0.98 -6.70 6.61
CA GLN A 49 -0.10 -7.62 6.93
C GLN A 49 -1.02 -7.82 5.74
N LYS A 50 -1.60 -9.03 5.65
CA LYS A 50 -2.62 -9.37 4.67
C LYS A 50 -4.00 -9.24 5.32
N ILE A 51 -4.89 -8.52 4.65
CA ILE A 51 -6.26 -8.30 5.13
C ILE A 51 -7.20 -8.86 4.09
N THR A 52 -8.13 -9.68 4.55
CA THR A 52 -9.18 -10.25 3.71
C THR A 52 -10.53 -9.69 4.13
N TYR A 53 -11.31 -9.27 3.16
CA TYR A 53 -12.69 -8.85 3.37
C TYR A 53 -13.54 -9.34 2.20
N SER A 54 -14.56 -10.15 2.51
CA SER A 54 -15.28 -10.94 1.50
C SER A 54 -14.29 -11.80 0.70
N ASP A 55 -14.29 -11.63 -0.61
CA ASP A 55 -13.46 -12.23 -1.65
C ASP A 55 -12.23 -11.38 -2.00
N SER A 56 -12.14 -10.17 -1.44
CA SER A 56 -11.05 -9.23 -1.73
C SER A 56 -9.87 -9.41 -0.76
N MET A 57 -8.66 -9.27 -1.31
CA MET A 57 -7.41 -9.31 -0.54
C MET A 57 -6.64 -8.01 -0.68
N PHE A 58 -6.19 -7.47 0.46
CA PHE A 58 -5.46 -6.23 0.59
C PHE A 58 -4.17 -6.44 1.39
N TYR A 59 -3.20 -5.57 1.17
CA TYR A 59 -1.96 -5.50 1.92
C TYR A 59 -1.85 -4.14 2.58
N ALA A 60 -1.44 -4.12 3.85
CA ALA A 60 -1.25 -2.91 4.64
C ALA A 60 0.05 -3.00 5.44
N CYS A 61 0.64 -1.86 5.81
CA CYS A 61 1.81 -1.86 6.68
C CYS A 61 1.45 -2.31 8.09
N GLY A 62 2.37 -3.04 8.72
CA GLY A 62 2.30 -3.42 10.13
C GLY A 62 2.75 -2.28 11.05
N ASN A 63 3.11 -2.64 12.29
CA ASN A 63 3.59 -1.68 13.28
C ASN A 63 5.09 -1.39 13.21
N GLU A 64 5.82 -2.23 12.48
CA GLU A 64 7.26 -2.14 12.36
C GLU A 64 7.70 -1.05 11.38
N THR A 65 8.77 -0.34 11.74
CA THR A 65 9.45 0.61 10.86
C THR A 65 10.40 -0.11 9.93
N PHE A 66 10.37 0.23 8.64
CA PHE A 66 11.31 -0.27 7.64
C PHE A 66 12.06 0.89 6.96
N HIS A 67 13.03 0.57 6.10
CA HIS A 67 13.76 1.56 5.32
C HIS A 67 12.80 2.50 4.57
N ASN A 68 13.06 3.80 4.67
CA ASN A 68 12.29 4.85 4.00
C ASN A 68 12.92 5.22 2.66
N LEU A 69 12.09 5.52 1.66
CA LEU A 69 12.55 6.16 0.43
C LEU A 69 12.34 7.67 0.52
N ARG A 70 13.37 8.43 0.13
CA ARG A 70 13.19 9.85 -0.16
C ARG A 70 12.69 9.99 -1.59
N VAL A 71 11.45 10.46 -1.75
CA VAL A 71 10.84 10.69 -3.05
C VAL A 71 10.88 12.18 -3.38
N VAL A 72 11.27 12.52 -4.60
CA VAL A 72 11.26 13.88 -5.13
C VAL A 72 10.51 13.86 -6.46
N LEU A 73 9.64 14.84 -6.66
CA LEU A 73 8.90 14.98 -7.91
C LEU A 73 9.85 15.47 -9.02
N LYS A 74 9.53 15.19 -10.29
CA LYS A 74 10.31 15.70 -11.44
C LYS A 74 10.41 17.23 -11.45
N SER A 75 9.44 17.93 -10.86
CA SER A 75 9.45 19.39 -10.67
C SER A 75 10.47 19.88 -9.62
N GLY A 76 11.15 18.99 -8.91
CA GLY A 76 12.04 19.30 -7.79
C GLY A 76 11.32 19.49 -6.46
N ALA A 77 9.99 19.51 -6.44
CA ALA A 77 9.21 19.63 -5.21
C ALA A 77 9.29 18.36 -4.35
N SER A 78 9.25 18.54 -3.03
CA SER A 78 9.17 17.43 -2.08
C SER A 78 7.84 16.71 -2.22
N PHE A 79 7.89 15.39 -2.24
CA PHE A 79 6.70 14.56 -2.11
C PHE A 79 6.27 14.50 -0.65
N ASP A 80 4.97 14.68 -0.38
CA ASP A 80 4.37 14.57 0.96
C ASP A 80 3.61 13.23 1.07
N PRO A 81 4.21 12.21 1.71
CA PRO A 81 3.59 10.89 1.86
C PRO A 81 2.32 10.91 2.69
N LEU A 82 2.27 11.76 3.74
CA LEU A 82 1.14 11.80 4.67
C LEU A 82 -0.09 12.37 3.98
N ARG A 83 0.11 13.45 3.22
CA ARG A 83 -0.97 14.02 2.40
C ARG A 83 -1.54 13.00 1.43
N ARG A 84 -0.71 12.23 0.73
CA ARG A 84 -1.18 11.19 -0.21
C ARG A 84 -1.92 10.06 0.50
N HIS A 85 -1.44 9.65 1.67
CA HIS A 85 -2.13 8.67 2.50
C HIS A 85 -3.55 9.12 2.85
N VAL A 86 -3.71 10.37 3.32
CA VAL A 86 -5.03 10.95 3.63
C VAL A 86 -5.92 11.02 2.39
N GLU A 87 -5.38 11.52 1.27
CA GLU A 87 -6.11 11.60 0.00
C GLU A 87 -6.59 10.20 -0.47
N CYS A 88 -5.79 9.15 -0.27
CA CYS A 88 -6.22 7.77 -0.55
C CYS A 88 -7.39 7.33 0.33
N VAL A 89 -7.30 7.56 1.65
CA VAL A 89 -8.40 7.22 2.59
C VAL A 89 -9.68 7.96 2.22
N GLU A 90 -9.60 9.26 1.91
CA GLU A 90 -10.75 10.06 1.49
C GLU A 90 -11.34 9.56 0.17
N TYR A 91 -10.49 9.25 -0.81
CA TYR A 91 -10.93 8.70 -2.08
C TYR A 91 -11.68 7.38 -1.89
N TYR A 92 -11.16 6.46 -1.06
CA TYR A 92 -11.84 5.19 -0.80
C TYR A 92 -13.19 5.42 -0.13
N LYS A 93 -13.25 6.28 0.90
CA LYS A 93 -14.50 6.62 1.62
C LYS A 93 -15.60 7.14 0.69
N ASN A 94 -15.23 7.95 -0.29
CA ASN A 94 -16.18 8.60 -1.20
C ASN A 94 -16.51 7.77 -2.46
N ASN A 95 -15.83 6.65 -2.68
CA ASN A 95 -16.06 5.81 -3.86
C ASN A 95 -16.75 4.48 -3.49
N ASN A 96 -17.99 4.30 -3.96
CA ASN A 96 -18.77 3.08 -3.72
C ASN A 96 -18.12 1.80 -4.25
N SER A 97 -17.29 1.87 -5.30
CA SER A 97 -16.57 0.69 -5.79
C SER A 97 -15.50 0.20 -4.80
N GLU A 98 -15.13 1.03 -3.82
CA GLU A 98 -14.12 0.74 -2.81
C GLU A 98 -14.71 0.39 -1.44
N ARG A 99 -16.03 0.10 -1.39
CA ARG A 99 -16.72 -0.27 -0.15
C ARG A 99 -16.04 -1.42 0.61
N ASN A 100 -15.57 -2.46 -0.11
CA ASN A 100 -14.87 -3.58 0.51
C ASN A 100 -13.51 -3.17 1.09
N ARG A 101 -12.80 -2.25 0.41
CA ARG A 101 -11.54 -1.69 0.90
C ARG A 101 -11.77 -0.85 2.15
N ASN A 102 -12.79 0.02 2.16
CA ASN A 102 -13.15 0.82 3.34
C ASN A 102 -13.44 -0.05 4.55
N ARG A 103 -14.26 -1.09 4.38
CA ARG A 103 -14.58 -2.01 5.47
C ARG A 103 -13.37 -2.80 5.95
N ALA A 104 -12.46 -3.16 5.05
CA ALA A 104 -11.19 -3.79 5.41
C ALA A 104 -10.32 -2.83 6.24
N ILE A 105 -10.22 -1.56 5.83
CA ILE A 105 -9.49 -0.50 6.54
C ILE A 105 -10.09 -0.28 7.94
N GLU A 106 -11.40 -0.09 8.06
CA GLU A 106 -12.11 0.11 9.33
C GLU A 106 -11.91 -1.08 10.28
N ARG A 107 -12.10 -2.31 9.78
CA ARG A 107 -11.95 -3.53 10.59
C ARG A 107 -10.52 -3.71 11.10
N ALA A 108 -9.53 -3.33 10.29
CA ALA A 108 -8.12 -3.42 10.64
C ALA A 108 -7.61 -2.19 11.41
N LYS A 109 -8.47 -1.19 11.69
CA LYS A 109 -8.12 0.10 12.31
C LYS A 109 -6.96 0.80 11.60
N LEU A 110 -7.00 0.79 10.27
CA LEU A 110 -6.00 1.42 9.43
C LEU A 110 -6.39 2.85 9.07
N GLY A 111 -5.40 3.73 8.91
CA GLY A 111 -5.62 5.13 8.56
C GLY A 111 -5.90 6.06 9.75
N GLU A 112 -5.86 5.55 10.99
CA GLU A 112 -5.73 6.38 12.18
C GLU A 112 -4.27 6.82 12.32
N PRO A 113 -3.99 8.12 12.57
CA PRO A 113 -2.64 8.54 12.91
C PRO A 113 -2.20 7.83 14.19
N LYS A 114 -1.03 7.21 14.14
CA LYS A 114 -0.36 6.64 15.33
C LYS A 114 0.27 7.74 16.17
#